data_AF-A0A2H0S1L5-F1
#
_entry.id   AF-A0A2H0S1L5-F1
#
_cell.length_a   1.000
_cell.length_b   1.000
_cell.length_c   1.000
_cell.angle_alpha   90.00
_cell.angle_beta   90.00
_cell.angle_gamma   90.00
#
_symmetry.space_group_name_H-M   'P 1'
#
loop_
_entity.id
_entity.type
_entity.pdbx_description
1 polymer ?
#
loop_
_entity_poly.entity_id
_entity_poly.type
_entity_poly.pdbx_seq_one_letter_code
_entity_poly.pdbx_strand_id
1 'polypeptide(L)' 'MVQLCSAQVKKFVPTLLVLSIVLLAGCASQKPLTETEQAQQYGMTIERYREEKQAAARMNHSWDEHVKMLRMEGKL' A
#
# COMPACT_ATOMS: atom_id res chain seq x y z
N MET A 1 -14.70 -8.05 -43.13
CA MET A 1 -13.61 -7.32 -42.43
C MET A 1 -13.50 -7.73 -40.95
N VAL A 2 -13.74 -9.01 -40.59
CA VAL A 2 -13.72 -9.49 -39.19
C VAL A 2 -12.60 -10.51 -38.95
N GLN A 3 -12.08 -11.16 -40.00
CA GLN A 3 -11.05 -12.21 -39.89
C GLN A 3 -9.60 -11.70 -39.74
N LEU A 4 -9.33 -10.41 -39.98
CA LEU A 4 -7.97 -9.84 -39.80
C LEU A 4 -7.65 -9.46 -38.35
N CYS A 5 -8.66 -9.27 -37.48
CA CYS A 5 -8.46 -8.88 -36.07
C CYS A 5 -8.01 -10.03 -35.16
N SER A 6 -8.40 -11.28 -35.44
CA SER A 6 -8.14 -12.40 -34.51
C SER A 6 -6.69 -12.93 -34.52
N ALA A 7 -5.92 -12.67 -35.59
CA ALA A 7 -4.56 -13.23 -35.74
C ALA A 7 -3.47 -12.40 -35.05
N GLN A 8 -3.69 -11.09 -34.85
CA GLN A 8 -2.72 -10.22 -34.17
C GLN A 8 -2.80 -10.40 -32.64
N VAL A 9 -4.00 -10.52 -32.07
CA VAL A 9 -4.20 -10.66 -30.62
C VAL A 9 -3.48 -11.89 -30.06
N LYS A 10 -3.49 -13.03 -30.76
CA LYS A 10 -2.81 -14.27 -30.32
C LYS A 10 -1.30 -14.12 -30.10
N LYS A 11 -0.63 -13.18 -30.79
CA LYS A 11 0.81 -12.91 -30.64
C LYS A 11 1.12 -11.90 -29.53
N PHE A 12 0.16 -11.01 -29.23
CA PHE A 12 0.29 -10.00 -28.18
C PHE A 12 -0.20 -10.48 -26.81
N VAL A 13 -1.09 -11.47 -26.75
CA VAL A 13 -1.56 -12.11 -25.50
C VAL A 13 -0.42 -12.60 -24.59
N PRO A 14 0.59 -13.35 -25.07
CA PRO A 14 1.67 -13.79 -24.19
C PRO A 14 2.51 -12.62 -23.66
N THR A 15 2.73 -11.59 -24.48
CA THR A 15 3.47 -10.38 -24.09
C THR A 15 2.74 -9.58 -23.02
N LEU A 16 1.42 -9.43 -23.17
CA LEU A 16 0.57 -8.73 -22.18
C LEU A 16 0.51 -9.49 -20.85
N LEU A 17 0.52 -10.82 -20.91
CA LEU A 17 0.49 -11.70 -19.74
C LEU A 17 1.82 -11.65 -18.97
N VAL A 18 2.95 -11.68 -19.67
CA VAL A 18 4.28 -11.49 -19.05
C VAL A 18 4.41 -10.11 -18.43
N LEU A 19 3.97 -9.06 -19.12
CA LEU A 19 4.00 -7.69 -18.59
C LEU A 19 3.16 -7.55 -17.32
N SER A 20 1.98 -8.18 -17.29
CA SER A 20 1.12 -8.21 -16.10
C SER A 20 1.81 -8.90 -14.92
N ILE A 21 2.47 -10.04 -15.14
CA ILE A 21 3.17 -10.76 -14.07
C ILE A 21 4.34 -9.94 -13.50
N VAL A 22 5.11 -9.25 -14.36
CA VAL A 22 6.22 -8.40 -13.93
C VAL A 22 5.74 -7.19 -13.12
N LEU A 23 4.63 -6.57 -13.54
CA LEU A 23 4.03 -5.45 -12.82
C LEU A 23 3.48 -5.88 -11.44
N LEU A 24 2.89 -7.08 -11.34
CA LEU A 24 2.42 -7.61 -10.06
C LEU A 24 3.58 -7.99 -9.11
N ALA A 25 4.68 -8.54 -9.63
CA ALA A 25 5.86 -8.86 -8.82
C ALA A 25 6.56 -7.62 -8.25
N GLY A 26 6.46 -6.47 -8.93
CA GLY A 26 7.04 -5.19 -8.48
C GLY A 26 6.38 -4.61 -7.22
N CYS A 27 5.10 -4.89 -6.98
CA CYS A 27 4.40 -4.39 -5.78
C CYS A 27 4.76 -5.15 -4.50
N ALA A 28 5.37 -6.34 -4.59
CA ALA A 28 5.70 -7.17 -3.42
C ALA A 28 7.12 -6.92 -2.86
N SER A 29 7.91 -6.04 -3.49
CA SER A 29 9.33 -5.88 -3.15
C SER A 29 9.59 -4.97 -1.94
N GLN A 30 8.58 -4.29 -1.39
CA GLN A 30 8.77 -3.47 -0.18
C GLN A 30 8.65 -4.36 1.06
N LYS A 31 9.80 -4.56 1.72
CA LYS A 31 9.85 -5.17 3.05
C LYS A 31 8.85 -4.43 3.97
N PRO A 32 7.93 -5.12 4.65
CA PRO A 32 7.05 -4.47 5.60
C PRO A 32 7.90 -3.86 6.70
N LEU A 33 7.71 -2.56 6.91
CA LEU A 33 8.42 -1.80 7.94
C LEU A 33 8.06 -2.34 9.33
N THR A 34 9.04 -2.41 10.24
CA THR A 34 8.79 -2.79 11.64
C THR A 34 8.06 -1.68 12.39
N GLU A 35 7.40 -2.00 13.50
CA GLU A 35 6.70 -0.98 14.31
C GLU A 35 7.64 0.12 14.81
N THR A 36 8.90 -0.22 15.13
CA THR A 36 9.93 0.74 15.52
C THR A 36 10.24 1.72 14.39
N GLU A 37 10.44 1.21 13.18
CA GLU A 37 10.71 2.05 12.00
C GLU A 37 9.48 2.90 11.65
N GLN A 38 8.26 2.37 11.84
CA GLN A 38 7.01 3.11 11.60
C GLN A 38 6.87 4.27 12.59
N ALA A 39 7.15 4.03 13.87
CA ALA A 39 7.14 5.08 14.90
C ALA A 39 8.15 6.20 14.57
N GLN A 40 9.33 5.83 14.08
CA GLN A 40 10.36 6.80 13.64
C GLN A 40 9.89 7.67 12.47
N GLN A 41 9.11 7.13 11.52
CA GLN A 41 8.57 7.92 10.40
C GLN A 41 7.71 9.09 10.86
N TYR A 42 7.06 8.96 12.01
CA TYR A 42 6.20 9.97 12.61
C TYR A 42 6.86 10.73 13.77
N GLY A 43 8.16 10.53 14.01
CA GLY A 43 8.87 11.18 15.11
C GLY A 43 8.35 10.83 16.51
N MET A 44 7.73 9.66 16.67
CA MET A 44 7.13 9.23 17.94
C MET A 44 7.85 8.02 18.55
N THR A 45 7.65 7.80 19.85
CA THR A 45 8.11 6.59 20.51
C THR A 45 7.27 5.39 20.06
N ILE A 46 7.86 4.18 20.15
CA ILE A 46 7.16 2.93 19.81
C ILE A 46 5.93 2.69 20.70
N GLU A 47 5.99 3.14 21.96
CA GLU A 47 4.88 3.00 22.90
C GLU A 47 3.70 3.88 22.50
N ARG A 48 3.97 5.15 22.18
CA ARG A 48 2.96 6.06 21.65
C ARG A 48 2.37 5.55 20.34
N TYR A 49 3.21 5.02 19.45
CA TYR A 49 2.76 4.41 18.20
C TYR A 49 1.75 3.29 18.42
N ARG A 50 2.02 2.39 19.37
CA ARG A 50 1.11 1.27 19.71
C ARG A 50 -0.19 1.74 20.35
N GLU A 51 -0.12 2.72 21.26
CA GLU A 51 -1.30 3.28 21.92
C GLU A 51 -2.25 3.93 20.91
N GLU A 52 -1.71 4.76 20.02
CA GLU A 52 -2.48 5.46 18.99
C GLU A 52 -3.01 4.46 17.95
N LYS A 53 -2.26 3.42 17.60
CA LYS A 53 -2.71 2.38 16.67
C LYS A 53 -3.87 1.57 17.24
N GLN A 54 -3.84 1.29 18.54
CA GLN A 54 -4.99 0.72 19.23
C GLN A 54 -6.16 1.71 19.36
N ALA A 55 -5.89 3.00 19.54
CA ALA A 55 -6.93 4.03 19.56
C ALA A 55 -7.65 4.11 18.21
N ALA A 56 -6.91 4.12 17.10
CA ALA A 56 -7.46 4.05 15.75
C ALA A 56 -8.40 2.85 15.58
N ALA A 57 -7.98 1.66 16.04
CA ALA A 57 -8.79 0.45 16.00
C ALA A 57 -10.07 0.58 16.86
N ARG A 58 -9.97 1.17 18.07
CA ARG A 58 -11.14 1.41 18.94
C ARG A 58 -12.12 2.42 18.34
N MET A 59 -11.62 3.36 17.55
CA MET A 59 -12.44 4.37 16.87
C MET A 59 -12.93 3.92 15.49
N ASN A 60 -12.69 2.66 15.10
CA ASN A 60 -13.05 2.12 13.79
C ASN A 60 -12.51 2.96 12.61
N HIS A 61 -11.34 3.58 12.81
CA HIS A 61 -10.63 4.35 11.80
C HIS A 61 -9.39 3.59 11.34
N SER A 62 -8.99 3.81 10.09
CA SER A 62 -7.68 3.34 9.63
C SER A 62 -6.56 4.10 10.34
N TRP A 63 -5.38 3.49 10.44
CA TRP A 63 -4.20 4.14 11.01
C TRP A 63 -3.88 5.47 10.30
N ASP A 64 -3.97 5.48 8.97
CA ASP A 64 -3.67 6.67 8.17
C ASP A 64 -4.67 7.81 8.43
N GLU A 65 -5.95 7.50 8.64
CA GLU A 65 -6.94 8.50 9.04
C GLU A 65 -6.66 9.02 10.45
N HIS A 66 -6.31 8.13 11.38
CA HIS A 66 -5.96 8.50 12.74
C HIS A 66 -4.76 9.44 12.80
N VAL A 67 -3.70 9.15 12.04
CA VAL A 67 -2.52 10.02 11.94
C VAL A 67 -2.87 11.40 11.36
N LYS A 68 -3.76 11.46 10.36
CA LYS A 68 -4.25 12.74 9.83
C LYS A 68 -4.98 13.54 10.91
N MET A 69 -5.82 12.90 11.72
CA MET A 69 -6.49 13.56 12.85
C MET A 69 -5.47 14.10 13.86
N LEU A 70 -4.50 13.27 14.28
CA LEU A 70 -3.45 13.70 15.22
C LEU A 70 -2.66 14.93 14.71
N ARG A 71 -2.38 14.99 13.41
CA ARG A 71 -1.74 16.16 12.77
C ARG A 71 -2.63 17.40 12.80
N MET A 72 -3.92 17.26 12.51
CA MET A 72 -4.86 18.38 12.57
C MET A 72 -5.04 18.92 13.99
N GLU A 73 -4.96 18.04 14.99
CA GLU A 73 -5.03 18.38 16.41
C GLU A 73 -3.70 18.94 16.98
N GLY A 74 -2.63 19.00 16.18
CA GLY A 74 -1.31 19.46 16.63
C GLY A 74 -0.65 18.52 17.66
N LYS A 75 -1.09 17.26 17.70
CA LYS A 75 -0.51 16.22 18.57
C LYS A 75 0.70 15.55 17.91
N LEU A 76 0.95 15.83 16.63
CA LEU A 76 1.97 15.18 15.79
C LEU A 76 2.77 16.21 15.00
#